data_AF-A0A8S0UFB8-F1
#
_entry.id   AF-A0A8S0UFB8-F1
#
_cell.length_a   1.000
_cell.length_b   1.000
_cell.length_c   1.000
_cell.angle_alpha   90.00
_cell.angle_beta   90.00
_cell.angle_gamma   90.00
#
_symmetry.space_group_name_H-M   'P 1'
#
loop_
_entity.id
_entity.type
_entity.pdbx_description
1 polymer ?
#
loop_
_entity_poly.entity_id
_entity_poly.type
_entity_poly.pdbx_seq_one_letter_code
_entity_poly.pdbx_strand_id
1 'polypeptide(L)'
;MEQDQSFSEENNHGWQKVTYAKKQRKNQPGKPNPDNSRAVPNGSAEKNGVFKNLEKHAEERRRKLESQRAAAIYDDEDDVAVRSKKKWGDDENDDVTSDVDGNVKETNAAEVKKKEKPKKEKKPKVTVPEAAAKLDASDLAAFLSHVSGSYEGQQDIQLMRFADYFGRAFSAVSASQFPWLKLFRESALSKTADVPVSFISEAVYKISVDWISQNSYEALGSFVLWSLDSILADLAHQQTGSKSSKKGGQPTSSKSQVAIFLVLAMVLRRRPDVLINLLPRVRENSKYQGQDKLPVMLWMIVQACQGDLAVGLYLWAHHILPILGGKSGSNPQSRDLVLQLVERILSAPKARTVLINGAVRKGERLMPPAALDLLLHVTFPESSVRVKATERFEAIYPTLKEVALAGSPGSKAMKQVTQQIQTLAVKAAGEGIPELSREATGLFLWCLTQNPDCYKQWDKIYMDNIEASAAALRKLAEEWKELSAKQSSLEALRESLKSFREKVSGLCIFSCT
;
A
#
# COMPACT_ATOMS: atom_id res chain seq x y z
N MET A 1 66.97 11.13 -26.14
CA MET A 1 66.45 12.37 -26.76
C MET A 1 64.94 12.35 -26.56
N GLU A 2 64.38 12.78 -25.42
CA GLU A 2 64.45 14.13 -24.79
C GLU A 2 63.87 15.22 -25.70
N GLN A 3 63.00 16.13 -25.25
CA GLN A 3 62.31 16.42 -23.97
C GLN A 3 60.85 16.80 -24.35
N ASP A 4 59.78 16.47 -23.62
CA ASP A 4 59.37 16.85 -22.25
C ASP A 4 58.95 18.33 -22.07
N GLN A 5 57.64 18.55 -21.84
CA GLN A 5 57.13 19.65 -21.00
C GLN A 5 55.67 19.40 -20.60
N SER A 6 55.40 19.57 -19.32
CA SER A 6 54.07 19.50 -18.71
C SER A 6 53.65 20.88 -18.20
N PHE A 7 52.34 21.13 -18.10
CA PHE A 7 51.78 22.05 -17.11
C PHE A 7 50.36 21.62 -16.74
N SER A 8 50.03 21.81 -15.46
CA SER A 8 48.81 21.33 -14.79
C SER A 8 47.88 22.49 -14.40
N GLU A 9 46.73 22.12 -13.80
CA GLU A 9 45.81 23.00 -13.06
C GLU A 9 44.94 23.93 -13.95
N GLU A 10 43.71 24.31 -13.57
CA GLU A 10 43.00 24.14 -12.30
C GLU A 10 41.48 23.99 -12.49
N ASN A 11 40.80 23.33 -11.55
CA ASN A 11 39.39 22.96 -11.67
C ASN A 11 38.52 23.79 -10.72
N ASN A 12 37.86 24.86 -11.19
CA ASN A 12 37.06 25.72 -10.31
C ASN A 12 35.87 26.40 -11.02
N HIS A 13 34.65 25.91 -10.74
CA HIS A 13 33.40 26.60 -11.09
C HIS A 13 32.44 26.59 -9.88
N GLY A 14 32.65 27.55 -8.98
CA GLY A 14 31.87 27.73 -7.76
C GLY A 14 30.43 28.22 -8.00
N TRP A 15 29.58 28.00 -7.00
CA TRP A 15 28.16 28.34 -7.02
C TRP A 15 27.90 29.86 -7.10
N GLN A 16 27.17 30.31 -8.13
CA GLN A 16 26.72 31.71 -8.22
C GLN A 16 25.43 31.95 -7.41
N LYS A 17 25.44 33.06 -6.66
CA LYS A 17 24.40 33.46 -5.69
C LYS A 17 23.43 34.46 -6.34
N VAL A 18 22.28 34.00 -6.82
CA VAL A 18 21.26 34.87 -7.44
C VAL A 18 20.41 35.57 -6.38
N THR A 19 20.50 36.90 -6.32
CA THR A 19 19.67 37.76 -5.46
C THR A 19 18.47 38.30 -6.25
N TYR A 20 17.26 38.17 -5.69
CA TYR A 20 16.04 38.72 -6.29
C TYR A 20 15.70 40.12 -5.75
N ALA A 21 15.53 41.08 -6.66
CA ALA A 21 15.06 42.43 -6.32
C ALA A 21 13.53 42.46 -6.10
N LYS A 22 13.11 43.05 -4.98
CA LYS A 22 11.72 43.10 -4.50
C LYS A 22 11.00 44.34 -5.09
N LYS A 23 10.05 44.16 -6.01
CA LYS A 23 9.35 45.29 -6.68
C LYS A 23 7.93 45.49 -6.13
N GLN A 24 7.63 46.71 -5.66
CA GLN A 24 6.30 47.13 -5.19
C GLN A 24 5.39 47.63 -6.33
N ARG A 25 4.11 47.84 -5.99
CA ARG A 25 2.94 47.97 -6.87
C ARG A 25 2.47 49.44 -6.96
N LYS A 26 2.03 49.91 -8.14
CA LYS A 26 0.99 50.96 -8.29
C LYS A 26 0.36 50.98 -9.69
N ASN A 27 -0.82 51.59 -9.83
CA ASN A 27 -1.76 51.44 -10.95
C ASN A 27 -2.08 52.78 -11.68
N GLN A 28 -2.38 52.69 -13.00
CA GLN A 28 -3.34 53.51 -13.80
C GLN A 28 -3.06 55.01 -14.07
N PRO A 29 -3.75 55.69 -15.04
CA PRO A 29 -4.44 55.21 -16.27
C PRO A 29 -4.30 56.10 -17.57
N GLY A 30 -4.56 55.53 -18.78
CA GLY A 30 -5.49 56.13 -19.79
C GLY A 30 -5.03 56.86 -21.09
N LYS A 31 -4.97 56.13 -22.24
CA LYS A 31 -5.51 56.41 -23.63
C LYS A 31 -5.19 57.71 -24.43
N PRO A 32 -5.47 57.82 -25.77
CA PRO A 32 -5.68 56.80 -26.85
C PRO A 32 -5.08 57.07 -28.27
N ASN A 33 -4.97 56.01 -29.09
CA ASN A 33 -5.06 55.91 -30.59
C ASN A 33 -4.08 56.68 -31.53
N PRO A 34 -3.94 56.27 -32.82
CA PRO A 34 -4.27 54.99 -33.50
C PRO A 34 -2.99 54.41 -34.22
N ASP A 35 -2.95 53.57 -35.28
CA ASP A 35 -3.95 52.81 -36.08
C ASP A 35 -3.29 51.58 -36.80
N ASN A 36 -4.14 50.83 -37.53
CA ASN A 36 -3.95 50.03 -38.75
C ASN A 36 -4.20 48.50 -38.68
N SER A 37 -5.05 48.10 -39.61
CA SER A 37 -5.90 46.90 -39.73
C SER A 37 -5.23 45.54 -40.00
N ARG A 38 -5.74 44.49 -39.33
CA ARG A 38 -6.62 43.44 -39.95
C ARG A 38 -7.15 42.44 -38.92
N ALA A 39 -8.40 42.02 -39.07
CA ALA A 39 -9.14 41.02 -38.28
C ALA A 39 -10.00 40.17 -39.25
N VAL A 40 -10.66 39.04 -38.97
CA VAL A 40 -11.05 38.23 -37.77
C VAL A 40 -11.19 36.74 -38.29
N PRO A 41 -11.86 35.70 -37.68
CA PRO A 41 -12.54 35.56 -36.36
C PRO A 41 -12.26 34.29 -35.51
N ASN A 42 -12.60 34.38 -34.22
CA ASN A 42 -13.05 33.35 -33.25
C ASN A 42 -12.23 32.05 -32.98
N GLY A 43 -12.09 31.60 -31.73
CA GLY A 43 -12.58 32.22 -30.47
C GLY A 43 -12.28 31.45 -29.17
N SER A 44 -12.53 32.16 -28.06
CA SER A 44 -12.54 31.75 -26.64
C SER A 44 -11.30 31.08 -26.02
N ALA A 45 -10.59 31.86 -25.19
CA ALA A 45 -9.65 31.35 -24.19
C ALA A 45 -10.25 31.52 -22.78
N GLU A 46 -10.72 30.43 -22.15
CA GLU A 46 -11.13 30.46 -20.74
C GLU A 46 -9.92 30.44 -19.79
N LYS A 47 -9.42 31.63 -19.46
CA LYS A 47 -8.66 31.84 -18.22
C LYS A 47 -9.60 31.77 -17.02
N ASN A 48 -9.90 30.59 -16.49
CA ASN A 48 -10.44 30.42 -15.12
C ASN A 48 -10.41 28.95 -14.66
N GLY A 49 -9.54 28.59 -13.71
CA GLY A 49 -9.58 27.25 -13.10
C GLY A 49 -8.52 27.00 -12.02
N VAL A 50 -7.25 27.27 -12.32
CA VAL A 50 -6.12 26.95 -11.42
C VAL A 50 -6.22 27.69 -10.08
N PHE A 51 -6.49 29.00 -10.11
CA PHE A 51 -6.63 29.78 -8.88
C PHE A 51 -7.88 29.43 -8.09
N LYS A 52 -9.03 29.16 -8.74
CA LYS A 52 -10.26 28.71 -8.06
C LYS A 52 -10.08 27.40 -7.31
N ASN A 53 -9.33 26.44 -7.86
CA ASN A 53 -9.02 25.19 -7.17
C ASN A 53 -8.08 25.40 -5.98
N LEU A 54 -7.08 26.29 -6.11
CA LEU A 54 -6.17 26.65 -5.03
C LEU A 54 -6.88 27.40 -3.89
N GLU A 55 -7.82 28.27 -4.24
CA GLU A 55 -8.66 29.07 -3.34
C GLU A 55 -9.65 28.18 -2.59
N LYS A 56 -10.37 27.29 -3.30
CA LYS A 56 -11.23 26.26 -2.69
C LYS A 56 -10.45 25.37 -1.69
N HIS A 57 -9.23 24.94 -2.04
CA HIS A 57 -8.36 24.17 -1.15
C HIS A 57 -7.75 25.01 -0.01
N ALA A 58 -7.78 26.35 -0.08
CA ALA A 58 -7.42 27.24 1.01
C ALA A 58 -8.60 27.50 1.96
N GLU A 59 -9.81 27.70 1.42
CA GLU A 59 -11.06 27.79 2.16
C GLU A 59 -11.36 26.49 2.91
N GLU A 60 -11.19 25.33 2.27
CA GLU A 60 -11.39 24.02 2.90
C GLU A 60 -10.41 23.79 4.07
N ARG A 61 -9.15 24.23 3.94
CA ARG A 61 -8.20 24.22 5.07
C ARG A 61 -8.56 25.21 6.17
N ARG A 62 -9.07 26.41 5.83
CA ARG A 62 -9.56 27.37 6.83
C ARG A 62 -10.75 26.80 7.59
N ARG A 63 -11.77 26.31 6.88
CA ARG A 63 -12.95 25.63 7.45
C ARG A 63 -12.54 24.45 8.34
N LYS A 64 -11.53 23.68 7.94
CA LYS A 64 -10.98 22.58 8.76
C LYS A 64 -10.27 23.06 10.02
N LEU A 65 -9.53 24.18 9.96
CA LEU A 65 -8.92 24.79 11.15
C LEU A 65 -9.96 25.44 12.07
N GLU A 66 -10.95 26.12 11.51
CA GLU A 66 -12.01 26.82 12.25
C GLU A 66 -12.97 25.82 12.92
N SER A 67 -13.32 24.71 12.26
CA SER A 67 -14.07 23.61 12.89
C SER A 67 -13.27 22.89 13.98
N GLN A 68 -11.97 22.67 13.79
CA GLN A 68 -11.09 22.15 14.87
C GLN A 68 -11.00 23.13 16.04
N ARG A 69 -10.99 24.44 15.78
CA ARG A 69 -10.94 25.47 16.83
C ARG A 69 -12.27 25.61 17.57
N ALA A 70 -13.40 25.55 16.86
CA ALA A 70 -14.73 25.51 17.46
C ALA A 70 -14.93 24.26 18.32
N ALA A 71 -14.49 23.09 17.84
CA ALA A 71 -14.54 21.85 18.60
C ALA A 71 -13.68 21.84 19.88
N ALA A 72 -12.69 22.74 19.97
CA ALA A 72 -11.88 22.94 21.19
C ALA A 72 -12.44 24.00 22.15
N ILE A 73 -13.42 24.81 21.71
CA ILE A 73 -14.09 25.83 22.56
C ILE A 73 -15.24 25.20 23.35
N TYR A 74 -15.93 24.21 22.78
CA TYR A 74 -16.98 23.44 23.48
C TYR A 74 -16.44 22.43 24.52
N ASP A 75 -15.12 22.25 24.65
CA ASP A 75 -14.49 21.43 25.72
C ASP A 75 -14.29 22.25 27.02
N ASP A 76 -14.54 23.57 27.02
CA ASP A 76 -14.19 24.51 28.11
C ASP A 76 -15.42 25.01 28.92
N GLU A 77 -16.66 24.67 28.54
CA GLU A 77 -17.91 25.12 29.22
C GLU A 77 -18.51 24.11 30.23
N ASP A 78 -18.08 22.84 30.21
CA ASP A 78 -18.57 21.77 31.11
C ASP A 78 -17.51 21.32 32.14
N ASP A 79 -16.93 22.26 32.91
CA ASP A 79 -16.39 21.93 34.25
C ASP A 79 -16.16 23.19 35.14
N VAL A 80 -17.09 23.48 36.06
CA VAL A 80 -16.91 24.52 37.10
C VAL A 80 -16.95 23.91 38.50
N ALA A 81 -15.76 23.71 39.09
CA ALA A 81 -15.60 23.40 40.51
C ALA A 81 -14.33 24.04 41.13
N VAL A 82 -14.37 25.37 41.27
CA VAL A 82 -13.64 26.24 42.22
C VAL A 82 -12.49 25.63 43.07
N ARG A 83 -11.25 26.14 42.90
CA ARG A 83 -10.44 26.60 44.06
C ARG A 83 -9.28 27.57 43.76
N SER A 84 -9.30 28.69 44.51
CA SER A 84 -8.20 29.62 44.87
C SER A 84 -7.35 30.33 43.78
N LYS A 85 -7.66 31.62 43.58
CA LYS A 85 -6.73 32.66 43.09
C LYS A 85 -5.42 32.70 43.90
N LYS A 86 -4.27 32.90 43.24
CA LYS A 86 -3.22 33.78 43.77
C LYS A 86 -2.50 34.56 42.66
N LYS A 87 -2.08 35.77 43.02
CA LYS A 87 -1.64 36.89 42.16
C LYS A 87 -0.37 36.60 41.34
N TRP A 88 -0.28 37.24 40.18
CA TRP A 88 0.97 37.50 39.46
C TRP A 88 1.82 38.56 40.21
N GLY A 89 3.13 38.52 39.97
CA GLY A 89 4.08 39.58 40.32
C GLY A 89 5.33 39.43 39.46
N ASP A 90 5.65 40.47 38.69
CA ASP A 90 6.96 40.67 38.06
C ASP A 90 8.05 40.80 39.14
N ASP A 91 9.28 40.42 38.80
CA ASP A 91 10.37 41.41 38.71
C ASP A 91 11.57 40.85 37.94
N GLU A 92 12.28 41.75 37.26
CA GLU A 92 13.41 41.50 36.35
C GLU A 92 14.76 41.48 37.08
N ASN A 93 15.81 40.99 36.39
CA ASN A 93 17.22 41.39 36.57
C ASN A 93 17.87 41.13 37.95
N ASP A 94 19.19 41.20 38.18
CA ASP A 94 20.43 41.03 37.40
C ASP A 94 21.35 40.15 38.32
N ASP A 95 22.61 39.78 38.09
CA ASP A 95 23.69 40.37 37.30
C ASP A 95 24.82 39.34 37.04
N VAL A 96 25.83 39.76 36.29
CA VAL A 96 26.99 39.01 35.79
C VAL A 96 28.23 39.23 36.68
N THR A 97 29.12 38.24 36.77
CA THR A 97 30.61 38.30 36.84
C THR A 97 31.12 36.87 37.20
N SER A 98 32.06 36.23 36.50
CA SER A 98 33.50 36.54 36.29
C SER A 98 34.27 36.56 37.64
N ASP A 99 35.42 35.90 37.84
CA ASP A 99 36.40 35.31 36.93
C ASP A 99 37.34 34.28 37.62
N VAL A 100 38.13 33.57 36.80
CA VAL A 100 39.50 33.01 37.09
C VAL A 100 39.70 31.68 37.86
N ASP A 101 40.69 30.92 37.35
CA ASP A 101 41.27 29.64 37.78
C ASP A 101 41.87 29.58 39.20
N GLY A 102 41.97 28.36 39.75
CA GLY A 102 42.71 28.07 40.98
C GLY A 102 42.79 26.57 41.34
N ASN A 103 43.70 25.83 40.69
CA ASN A 103 43.94 24.40 40.95
C ASN A 103 44.89 24.15 42.14
N VAL A 104 44.41 23.60 43.27
CA VAL A 104 45.24 22.91 44.29
C VAL A 104 44.49 21.69 44.86
N LYS A 105 45.27 20.68 45.26
CA LYS A 105 44.87 19.31 45.63
C LYS A 105 44.46 19.08 47.10
N GLU A 106 43.75 17.96 47.25
CA GLU A 106 43.87 16.92 48.29
C GLU A 106 43.23 17.05 49.69
N THR A 107 42.40 16.03 49.97
CA THR A 107 42.11 15.37 51.27
C THR A 107 41.48 16.17 52.42
N ASN A 108 40.21 15.87 52.71
CA ASN A 108 39.91 14.94 53.82
C ASN A 108 38.47 14.38 53.75
N ALA A 109 38.24 13.24 54.39
CA ALA A 109 36.98 12.50 54.36
C ALA A 109 35.97 12.99 55.40
N ALA A 110 34.69 13.08 55.02
CA ALA A 110 33.55 13.07 55.94
C ALA A 110 32.31 12.50 55.22
N GLU A 111 31.55 11.67 55.93
CA GLU A 111 30.35 11.02 55.39
C GLU A 111 29.24 12.02 55.03
N VAL A 112 28.69 11.92 53.82
CA VAL A 112 27.39 12.55 53.51
C VAL A 112 26.40 11.51 53.02
N LYS A 113 25.36 11.35 53.84
CA LYS A 113 24.24 10.43 53.65
C LYS A 113 23.67 10.49 52.23
N LYS A 114 23.61 9.32 51.60
CA LYS A 114 22.90 9.04 50.35
C LYS A 114 21.42 9.43 50.47
N LYS A 115 21.07 10.67 50.12
CA LYS A 115 19.67 11.06 49.92
C LYS A 115 19.14 10.29 48.71
N GLU A 116 18.35 9.25 48.99
CA GLU A 116 17.64 8.53 47.93
C GLU A 116 16.74 9.50 47.17
N LYS A 117 16.96 9.62 45.85
CA LYS A 117 15.98 10.24 44.97
C LYS A 117 14.69 9.41 45.08
N PRO A 118 13.53 10.01 45.36
CA PRO A 118 12.29 9.24 45.48
C PRO A 118 12.07 8.43 44.21
N LYS A 119 11.86 7.13 44.35
CA LYS A 119 11.43 6.26 43.24
C LYS A 119 10.17 6.90 42.67
N LYS A 120 10.24 7.35 41.41
CA LYS A 120 9.04 7.59 40.61
C LYS A 120 8.22 6.31 40.69
N GLU A 121 7.03 6.40 41.28
CA GLU A 121 6.09 5.30 41.32
C GLU A 121 5.90 4.80 39.88
N LYS A 122 6.13 3.51 39.66
CA LYS A 122 5.93 2.92 38.34
C LYS A 122 4.44 3.01 38.06
N LYS A 123 4.04 3.89 37.12
CA LYS A 123 2.68 3.91 36.58
C LYS A 123 2.24 2.45 36.32
N PRO A 124 1.03 2.04 36.75
CA PRO A 124 0.59 0.67 36.58
C PRO A 124 0.71 0.27 35.11
N LYS A 125 1.36 -0.87 34.85
CA LYS A 125 1.60 -1.39 33.50
C LYS A 125 0.32 -2.02 32.97
N VAL A 126 -0.67 -1.20 32.61
CA VAL A 126 -1.92 -1.69 32.02
C VAL A 126 -1.61 -2.35 30.67
N THR A 127 -1.88 -3.64 30.56
CA THR A 127 -1.69 -4.41 29.32
C THR A 127 -2.86 -4.17 28.34
N VAL A 128 -2.70 -4.54 27.06
CA VAL A 128 -3.81 -4.43 26.09
C VAL A 128 -5.03 -5.26 26.51
N PRO A 129 -4.89 -6.54 26.94
CA PRO A 129 -6.03 -7.32 27.43
C PRO A 129 -6.71 -6.70 28.68
N GLU A 130 -5.95 -6.16 29.63
CA GLU A 130 -6.51 -5.51 30.84
C GLU A 130 -7.32 -4.25 30.53
N ALA A 131 -6.93 -3.50 29.50
CA ALA A 131 -7.70 -2.36 29.03
C ALA A 131 -8.94 -2.82 28.24
N ALA A 132 -8.79 -3.84 27.38
CA ALA A 132 -9.87 -4.37 26.57
C ALA A 132 -10.97 -5.05 27.41
N ALA A 133 -10.61 -5.72 28.51
CA ALA A 133 -11.55 -6.35 29.43
C ALA A 133 -12.45 -5.36 30.20
N LYS A 134 -12.17 -4.05 30.12
CA LYS A 134 -12.99 -2.97 30.72
C LYS A 134 -13.98 -2.35 29.74
N LEU A 135 -13.96 -2.76 28.47
CA LEU A 135 -14.93 -2.30 27.47
C LEU A 135 -16.28 -2.96 27.74
N ASP A 136 -17.28 -2.16 28.07
CA ASP A 136 -18.66 -2.65 28.16
C ASP A 136 -19.38 -2.52 26.81
N ALA A 137 -20.17 -3.53 26.48
CA ALA A 137 -20.91 -3.60 25.23
C ALA A 137 -22.13 -2.64 25.22
N SER A 138 -22.75 -2.42 26.37
CA SER A 138 -23.95 -1.57 26.50
C SER A 138 -23.57 -0.09 26.47
N ASP A 139 -22.50 0.28 27.17
CA ASP A 139 -21.86 1.60 27.10
C ASP A 139 -21.47 1.97 25.67
N LEU A 140 -20.78 1.06 24.95
CA LEU A 140 -20.45 1.28 23.54
C LEU A 140 -21.71 1.47 22.68
N ALA A 141 -22.77 0.67 22.87
CA ALA A 141 -24.01 0.82 22.12
C ALA A 141 -24.70 2.18 22.38
N ALA A 142 -24.75 2.61 23.64
CA ALA A 142 -25.31 3.90 24.03
C ALA A 142 -24.47 5.06 23.44
N PHE A 143 -23.15 4.98 23.53
CA PHE A 143 -22.23 5.95 22.93
C PHE A 143 -22.41 6.06 21.41
N LEU A 144 -22.50 4.92 20.70
CA LEU A 144 -22.70 4.89 19.26
C LEU A 144 -24.05 5.49 18.86
N SER A 145 -25.12 5.17 19.59
CA SER A 145 -26.45 5.76 19.37
C SER A 145 -26.43 7.28 19.54
N HIS A 146 -25.75 7.77 20.58
CA HIS A 146 -25.57 9.20 20.81
C HIS A 146 -24.75 9.86 19.69
N VAL A 147 -23.59 9.29 19.33
CA VAL A 147 -22.72 9.84 18.27
C VAL A 147 -23.42 9.89 16.91
N SER A 148 -24.20 8.87 16.55
CA SER A 148 -24.94 8.88 15.28
C SER A 148 -26.05 9.92 15.24
N GLY A 149 -26.70 10.24 16.36
CA GLY A 149 -27.66 11.34 16.47
C GLY A 149 -27.00 12.72 16.47
N SER A 150 -26.04 12.95 17.37
CA SER A 150 -25.39 14.27 17.57
C SER A 150 -24.57 14.74 16.36
N TYR A 151 -24.15 13.81 15.49
CA TYR A 151 -23.38 14.10 14.28
C TYR A 151 -24.08 13.54 13.02
N GLU A 152 -25.40 13.61 12.96
CA GLU A 152 -26.17 13.17 11.79
C GLU A 152 -25.63 13.79 10.48
N GLY A 153 -25.52 12.99 9.43
CA GLY A 153 -24.92 13.36 8.15
C GLY A 153 -23.39 13.56 8.15
N GLN A 154 -22.72 13.59 9.31
CA GLN A 154 -21.28 13.88 9.44
C GLN A 154 -20.46 12.61 9.76
N GLN A 155 -20.54 11.61 8.88
CA GLN A 155 -19.94 10.28 9.09
C GLN A 155 -18.42 10.32 9.39
N ASP A 156 -17.66 11.24 8.80
CA ASP A 156 -16.23 11.42 9.12
C ASP A 156 -16.03 11.76 10.61
N ILE A 157 -16.88 12.61 11.20
CA ILE A 157 -16.82 12.95 12.62
C ILE A 157 -17.28 11.77 13.47
N GLN A 158 -18.33 11.05 13.04
CA GLN A 158 -18.78 9.85 13.74
C GLN A 158 -17.67 8.80 13.86
N LEU A 159 -16.97 8.50 12.76
CA LEU A 159 -15.85 7.56 12.71
C LEU A 159 -14.65 8.03 13.56
N MET A 160 -14.39 9.34 13.58
CA MET A 160 -13.37 9.94 14.47
C MET A 160 -13.73 9.80 15.96
N ARG A 161 -14.98 10.09 16.34
CA ARG A 161 -15.48 9.92 17.72
C ARG A 161 -15.48 8.46 18.16
N PHE A 162 -15.80 7.54 17.25
CA PHE A 162 -15.69 6.09 17.46
C PHE A 162 -14.24 5.64 17.71
N ALA A 163 -13.27 6.16 16.95
CA ALA A 163 -11.85 5.93 17.23
C ALA A 163 -11.40 6.55 18.57
N ASP A 164 -11.94 7.71 18.94
CA ASP A 164 -11.64 8.37 20.22
C ASP A 164 -12.22 7.62 21.44
N TYR A 165 -13.35 6.91 21.30
CA TYR A 165 -13.88 6.02 22.34
C TYR A 165 -12.86 4.95 22.74
N PHE A 166 -12.37 4.18 21.76
CA PHE A 166 -11.29 3.21 22.00
C PHE A 166 -9.98 3.91 22.41
N GLY A 167 -9.71 5.11 21.88
CA GLY A 167 -8.58 5.93 22.28
C GLY A 167 -8.56 6.25 23.79
N ARG A 168 -9.74 6.54 24.37
CA ARG A 168 -9.96 6.74 25.82
C ARG A 168 -9.79 5.42 26.57
N ALA A 169 -10.44 4.34 26.13
CA ALA A 169 -10.35 3.02 26.79
C ALA A 169 -8.91 2.48 26.85
N PHE A 170 -8.13 2.63 25.78
CA PHE A 170 -6.73 2.19 25.70
C PHE A 170 -5.71 3.28 26.07
N SER A 171 -6.13 4.39 26.68
CA SER A 171 -5.24 5.52 27.05
C SER A 171 -4.18 5.17 28.10
N ALA A 172 -4.47 4.22 28.99
CA ALA A 172 -3.53 3.74 30.00
C ALA A 172 -2.46 2.77 29.45
N VAL A 173 -2.64 2.25 28.23
CA VAL A 173 -1.71 1.29 27.61
C VAL A 173 -0.49 2.02 27.06
N SER A 174 0.66 1.85 27.70
CA SER A 174 1.92 2.43 27.21
C SER A 174 2.42 1.75 25.93
N ALA A 175 3.19 2.47 25.11
CA ALA A 175 3.80 1.92 23.88
C ALA A 175 4.64 0.64 24.11
N SER A 176 5.19 0.44 25.32
CA SER A 176 5.92 -0.80 25.67
C SER A 176 5.01 -2.04 25.80
N GLN A 177 3.72 -1.84 26.03
CA GLN A 177 2.70 -2.91 26.10
C GLN A 177 2.06 -3.18 24.73
N PHE A 178 2.28 -2.31 23.75
CA PHE A 178 1.90 -2.52 22.35
C PHE A 178 3.02 -2.09 21.39
N PRO A 179 4.15 -2.82 21.36
CA PRO A 179 5.32 -2.50 20.52
C PRO A 179 5.07 -2.92 19.07
N TRP A 180 4.08 -2.31 18.42
CA TRP A 180 3.54 -2.73 17.12
C TRP A 180 4.60 -2.82 16.01
N LEU A 181 5.59 -1.91 16.01
CA LEU A 181 6.68 -1.91 15.04
C LEU A 181 7.58 -3.15 15.17
N LYS A 182 7.84 -3.58 16.40
CA LYS A 182 8.59 -4.81 16.69
C LYS A 182 7.74 -6.03 16.31
N LEU A 183 6.46 -6.02 16.72
CA LEU A 183 5.50 -7.08 16.43
C LEU A 183 5.42 -7.36 14.92
N PHE A 184 5.26 -6.33 14.07
CA PHE A 184 5.08 -6.49 12.62
C PHE A 184 6.39 -6.79 11.87
N ARG A 185 7.56 -6.52 12.46
CA ARG A 185 8.87 -6.84 11.85
C ARG A 185 9.37 -8.24 12.21
N GLU A 186 9.11 -8.69 13.43
CA GLU A 186 9.71 -9.92 13.98
C GLU A 186 8.72 -11.09 14.09
N SER A 187 7.41 -10.86 14.02
CA SER A 187 6.41 -11.92 14.08
C SER A 187 5.89 -12.28 12.70
N ALA A 188 5.66 -13.59 12.47
CA ALA A 188 4.95 -14.07 11.30
C ALA A 188 3.57 -13.41 11.18
N LEU A 189 3.11 -13.17 9.94
CA LEU A 189 1.80 -12.56 9.65
C LEU A 189 0.64 -13.34 10.29
N SER A 190 0.81 -14.65 10.50
CA SER A 190 -0.18 -15.48 11.19
C SER A 190 -0.44 -15.05 12.65
N LYS A 191 0.58 -14.53 13.35
CA LYS A 191 0.48 -14.06 14.74
C LYS A 191 -0.05 -12.63 14.86
N THR A 192 0.17 -11.80 13.84
CA THR A 192 -0.25 -10.39 13.84
C THR A 192 -1.65 -10.20 13.26
N ALA A 193 -2.16 -11.18 12.51
CA ALA A 193 -3.45 -11.14 11.84
C ALA A 193 -4.62 -10.79 12.76
N ASP A 194 -4.65 -11.32 13.97
CA ASP A 194 -5.77 -11.12 14.90
C ASP A 194 -5.50 -10.07 15.96
N VAL A 195 -4.29 -9.49 15.99
CA VAL A 195 -3.95 -8.39 16.90
C VAL A 195 -4.36 -7.03 16.28
N PRO A 196 -5.05 -6.14 17.02
CA PRO A 196 -5.51 -6.25 18.41
C PRO A 196 -6.96 -6.72 18.58
N VAL A 197 -7.65 -7.15 17.52
CA VAL A 197 -9.06 -7.58 17.55
C VAL A 197 -9.32 -8.73 18.53
N SER A 198 -8.37 -9.66 18.68
CA SER A 198 -8.42 -10.80 19.59
C SER A 198 -8.45 -10.43 21.08
N PHE A 199 -8.21 -9.17 21.43
CA PHE A 199 -8.25 -8.71 22.83
C PHE A 199 -9.62 -8.20 23.28
N ILE A 200 -10.51 -7.81 22.35
CA ILE A 200 -11.86 -7.33 22.69
C ILE A 200 -12.88 -8.47 22.72
N SER A 201 -13.95 -8.31 23.50
CA SER A 201 -15.03 -9.30 23.57
C SER A 201 -15.82 -9.38 22.26
N GLU A 202 -16.41 -10.54 21.98
CA GLU A 202 -17.24 -10.74 20.78
C GLU A 202 -18.44 -9.78 20.74
N ALA A 203 -19.03 -9.44 21.89
CA ALA A 203 -20.12 -8.47 21.98
C ALA A 203 -19.69 -7.06 21.54
N VAL A 204 -18.55 -6.57 22.06
CA VAL A 204 -17.96 -5.27 21.69
C VAL A 204 -17.56 -5.25 20.21
N TYR A 205 -16.96 -6.34 19.72
CA TYR A 205 -16.63 -6.49 18.30
C TYR A 205 -17.88 -6.44 17.44
N LYS A 206 -18.92 -7.22 17.74
CA LYS A 206 -20.16 -7.31 16.98
C LYS A 206 -20.85 -5.94 16.85
N ILE A 207 -21.06 -5.25 17.97
CA ILE A 207 -21.68 -3.92 18.00
C ILE A 207 -20.88 -2.92 17.14
N SER A 208 -19.55 -2.94 17.29
CA SER A 208 -18.63 -2.13 16.49
C SER A 208 -18.81 -2.37 14.99
N VAL A 209 -18.79 -3.62 14.53
CA VAL A 209 -18.85 -3.94 13.10
C VAL A 209 -20.25 -3.80 12.50
N ASP A 210 -21.30 -4.04 13.27
CA ASP A 210 -22.67 -3.83 12.81
C ASP A 210 -22.94 -2.31 12.63
N TRP A 211 -22.39 -1.45 13.49
CA TRP A 211 -22.42 0.01 13.32
C TRP A 211 -21.54 0.49 12.14
N ILE A 212 -20.30 -0.01 12.01
CA ILE A 212 -19.42 0.28 10.85
C ILE A 212 -20.13 -0.02 9.53
N SER A 213 -20.94 -1.09 9.46
CA SER A 213 -21.62 -1.50 8.23
C SER A 213 -22.59 -0.45 7.66
N GLN A 214 -23.11 0.44 8.51
CA GLN A 214 -24.07 1.51 8.19
C GLN A 214 -23.38 2.75 7.58
N ASN A 215 -22.06 2.87 7.71
CA ASN A 215 -21.30 3.99 7.18
C ASN A 215 -21.04 3.83 5.67
N SER A 216 -20.92 4.96 4.95
CA SER A 216 -20.67 4.98 3.52
C SER A 216 -19.25 4.52 3.16
N TYR A 217 -19.08 3.96 1.95
CA TYR A 217 -17.76 3.59 1.43
C TYR A 217 -16.80 4.79 1.32
N GLU A 218 -17.31 6.01 1.14
CA GLU A 218 -16.51 7.23 1.08
C GLU A 218 -15.95 7.61 2.46
N ALA A 219 -16.82 7.71 3.48
CA ALA A 219 -16.40 8.03 4.85
C ALA A 219 -15.44 6.98 5.41
N LEU A 220 -15.72 5.69 5.17
CA LEU A 220 -14.81 4.60 5.53
C LEU A 220 -13.48 4.68 4.78
N GLY A 221 -13.48 5.11 3.51
CA GLY A 221 -12.26 5.36 2.74
C GLY A 221 -11.42 6.50 3.30
N SER A 222 -12.05 7.63 3.64
CA SER A 222 -11.42 8.76 4.32
C SER A 222 -10.81 8.34 5.66
N PHE A 223 -11.55 7.56 6.46
CA PHE A 223 -11.09 7.05 7.75
C PHE A 223 -9.91 6.08 7.63
N VAL A 224 -9.92 5.17 6.65
CA VAL A 224 -8.80 4.24 6.40
C VAL A 224 -7.53 5.00 6.01
N LEU A 225 -7.63 6.03 5.15
CA LEU A 225 -6.50 6.89 4.82
C LEU A 225 -6.00 7.68 6.04
N TRP A 226 -6.90 8.26 6.85
CA TRP A 226 -6.53 8.98 8.07
C TRP A 226 -5.83 8.07 9.10
N SER A 227 -6.29 6.83 9.23
CA SER A 227 -5.69 5.82 10.12
C SER A 227 -4.29 5.42 9.63
N LEU A 228 -4.14 5.15 8.33
CA LEU A 228 -2.85 4.84 7.71
C LEU A 228 -1.87 6.01 7.85
N ASP A 229 -2.33 7.25 7.62
CA ASP A 229 -1.53 8.45 7.83
C ASP A 229 -1.04 8.60 9.28
N SER A 230 -1.89 8.27 10.24
CA SER A 230 -1.55 8.31 11.68
C SER A 230 -0.51 7.23 12.05
N ILE A 231 -0.64 6.02 11.50
CA ILE A 231 0.34 4.93 11.67
C ILE A 231 1.68 5.28 11.01
N LEU A 232 1.67 5.87 9.81
CA LEU A 232 2.90 6.28 9.11
C LEU A 232 3.59 7.47 9.78
N ALA A 233 2.84 8.37 10.41
CA ALA A 233 3.41 9.42 11.26
C ALA A 233 4.12 8.80 12.48
N ASP A 234 3.49 7.85 13.18
CA ASP A 234 4.10 7.14 14.32
C ASP A 234 5.36 6.36 13.91
N LEU A 235 5.31 5.68 12.76
CA LEU A 235 6.45 4.98 12.17
C LEU A 235 7.66 5.91 11.98
N ALA A 236 7.46 7.11 11.43
CA ALA A 236 8.53 8.08 11.22
C ALA A 236 9.14 8.59 12.55
N HIS A 237 8.31 8.80 13.59
CA HIS A 237 8.80 9.16 14.92
C HIS A 237 9.62 8.02 15.56
N GLN A 238 9.16 6.77 15.46
CA GLN A 238 9.88 5.62 16.00
C GLN A 238 11.20 5.34 15.27
N GLN A 239 11.31 5.61 13.96
CA GLN A 239 12.54 5.44 13.20
C GLN A 239 13.60 6.51 13.51
N THR A 240 13.18 7.77 13.66
CA THR A 240 14.09 8.91 13.92
C THR A 240 14.64 8.95 15.35
N GLY A 241 14.03 8.23 16.29
CA GLY A 241 14.43 8.19 17.71
C GLY A 241 15.82 7.59 18.03
N SER A 242 16.63 7.21 17.04
CA SER A 242 17.97 6.64 17.25
C SER A 242 19.12 7.66 17.21
N LYS A 243 18.93 8.86 16.63
CA LYS A 243 19.91 9.97 16.70
C LYS A 243 19.22 11.34 16.75
N SER A 244 19.31 11.99 17.91
CA SER A 244 19.21 13.45 18.16
C SER A 244 18.18 14.28 17.38
N SER A 245 17.22 14.89 18.08
CA SER A 245 17.27 16.35 18.38
C SER A 245 16.01 16.85 19.12
N LYS A 246 16.21 17.83 20.02
CA LYS A 246 15.13 18.69 20.52
C LYS A 246 14.83 19.76 19.46
N LYS A 247 13.65 19.72 18.82
CA LYS A 247 13.01 20.95 18.30
C LYS A 247 11.50 20.79 18.24
N GLY A 248 10.79 21.83 18.68
CA GLY A 248 9.36 21.76 18.96
C GLY A 248 8.50 21.63 17.70
N GLY A 249 7.98 20.43 17.47
CA GLY A 249 6.60 20.26 17.04
C GLY A 249 5.75 19.93 18.27
N GLN A 250 4.51 20.41 18.32
CA GLN A 250 3.53 19.93 19.30
C GLN A 250 3.44 18.39 19.16
N PRO A 251 3.54 17.59 20.23
CA PRO A 251 3.18 16.19 20.14
C PRO A 251 1.68 16.15 19.85
N THR A 252 1.31 15.84 18.60
CA THR A 252 -0.09 15.51 18.26
C THR A 252 -0.55 14.47 19.26
N SER A 253 -1.63 14.76 20.00
CA SER A 253 -2.10 14.01 21.17
C SER A 253 -1.86 12.51 21.00
N SER A 254 -1.24 11.86 22.00
CA SER A 254 -0.94 10.43 21.95
C SER A 254 -2.23 9.60 22.00
N LYS A 255 -2.95 9.58 20.87
CA LYS A 255 -4.04 8.65 20.60
C LYS A 255 -3.45 7.25 20.71
N SER A 256 -4.10 6.38 21.48
CA SER A 256 -3.58 5.03 21.69
C SER A 256 -3.44 4.32 20.34
N GLN A 257 -2.22 3.95 19.95
CA GLN A 257 -1.98 3.24 18.68
C GLN A 257 -2.81 1.96 18.61
N VAL A 258 -3.05 1.31 19.76
CA VAL A 258 -3.97 0.18 19.92
C VAL A 258 -5.34 0.48 19.32
N ALA A 259 -5.92 1.65 19.61
CA ALA A 259 -7.24 2.04 19.13
C ALA A 259 -7.26 2.28 17.62
N ILE A 260 -6.22 2.91 17.06
CA ILE A 260 -6.11 3.13 15.60
C ILE A 260 -6.02 1.79 14.87
N PHE A 261 -5.14 0.88 15.31
CA PHE A 261 -5.04 -0.47 14.75
C PHE A 261 -6.32 -1.28 14.95
N LEU A 262 -6.98 -1.19 16.12
CA LEU A 262 -8.21 -1.92 16.40
C LEU A 262 -9.35 -1.49 15.47
N VAL A 263 -9.63 -0.18 15.39
CA VAL A 263 -10.73 0.34 14.59
C VAL A 263 -10.45 0.16 13.10
N LEU A 264 -9.21 0.37 12.65
CA LEU A 264 -8.80 0.08 11.27
C LEU A 264 -9.01 -1.41 10.92
N ALA A 265 -8.67 -2.34 11.82
CA ALA A 265 -8.92 -3.75 11.62
C ALA A 265 -10.41 -4.08 11.52
N MET A 266 -11.25 -3.51 12.39
CA MET A 266 -12.70 -3.70 12.34
C MET A 266 -13.32 -3.16 11.04
N VAL A 267 -12.87 -1.99 10.57
CA VAL A 267 -13.30 -1.41 9.28
C VAL A 267 -12.91 -2.31 8.11
N LEU A 268 -11.64 -2.74 8.03
CA LEU A 268 -11.16 -3.58 6.93
C LEU A 268 -11.79 -4.98 6.94
N ARG A 269 -12.03 -5.57 8.11
CA ARG A 269 -12.74 -6.86 8.24
C ARG A 269 -14.22 -6.78 7.83
N ARG A 270 -14.89 -5.66 8.05
CA ARG A 270 -16.33 -5.52 7.77
C ARG A 270 -16.63 -4.94 6.37
N ARG A 271 -15.74 -4.13 5.81
CA ARG A 271 -15.87 -3.50 4.48
C ARG A 271 -14.54 -3.60 3.70
N PRO A 272 -14.11 -4.82 3.34
CA PRO A 272 -12.80 -5.04 2.71
C PRO A 272 -12.64 -4.32 1.35
N ASP A 273 -13.74 -4.07 0.61
CA ASP A 273 -13.71 -3.33 -0.68
C ASP A 273 -13.19 -1.90 -0.57
N VAL A 274 -13.26 -1.29 0.62
CA VAL A 274 -12.73 0.05 0.88
C VAL A 274 -11.25 0.11 0.50
N LEU A 275 -10.47 -0.92 0.84
CA LEU A 275 -9.04 -0.96 0.55
C LEU A 275 -8.76 -1.10 -0.96
N ILE A 276 -9.64 -1.78 -1.70
CA ILE A 276 -9.55 -1.93 -3.15
C ILE A 276 -9.88 -0.60 -3.87
N ASN A 277 -10.81 0.18 -3.33
CA ASN A 277 -11.13 1.52 -3.82
C ASN A 277 -10.02 2.55 -3.51
N LEU A 278 -9.27 2.35 -2.42
CA LEU A 278 -8.11 3.17 -2.08
C LEU A 278 -6.81 2.77 -2.79
N LEU A 279 -6.73 1.54 -3.32
CA LEU A 279 -5.50 0.98 -3.89
C LEU A 279 -4.80 1.88 -4.94
N PRO A 280 -5.50 2.52 -5.90
CA PRO A 280 -4.85 3.43 -6.85
C PRO A 280 -4.16 4.61 -6.14
N ARG A 281 -4.86 5.28 -5.22
CA ARG A 281 -4.34 6.40 -4.41
C ARG A 281 -3.12 5.99 -3.58
N VAL A 282 -3.15 4.78 -3.01
CA VAL A 282 -2.04 4.21 -2.24
C VAL A 282 -0.83 3.92 -3.14
N ARG A 283 -1.05 3.36 -4.33
CA ARG A 283 0.00 3.00 -5.30
C ARG A 283 0.69 4.21 -5.92
N GLU A 284 -0.08 5.23 -6.30
CA GLU A 284 0.41 6.43 -6.99
C GLU A 284 1.16 7.39 -6.05
N ASN A 285 0.81 7.42 -4.77
CA ASN A 285 1.40 8.33 -3.80
C ASN A 285 2.58 7.68 -3.05
N SER A 286 3.79 8.20 -3.30
CA SER A 286 5.05 7.76 -2.68
C SER A 286 5.05 7.80 -1.15
N LYS A 287 4.14 8.57 -0.53
CA LYS A 287 3.92 8.56 0.93
C LYS A 287 3.66 7.14 1.46
N TYR A 288 2.90 6.31 0.75
CA TYR A 288 2.54 4.96 1.19
C TYR A 288 3.49 3.88 0.65
N GLN A 289 4.36 4.21 -0.30
CA GLN A 289 5.32 3.28 -0.89
C GLN A 289 6.63 3.24 -0.08
N GLY A 290 7.20 2.05 0.12
CA GLY A 290 8.45 1.85 0.84
C GLY A 290 8.59 0.46 1.47
N GLN A 291 9.82 -0.04 1.60
CA GLN A 291 10.09 -1.33 2.25
C GLN A 291 9.75 -1.32 3.75
N ASP A 292 9.91 -0.18 4.40
CA ASP A 292 9.58 0.02 5.82
C ASP A 292 8.07 0.05 6.11
N LYS A 293 7.26 0.33 5.08
CA LYS A 293 5.79 0.43 5.12
C LYS A 293 5.10 -0.87 4.71
N LEU A 294 5.81 -1.74 4.01
CA LEU A 294 5.31 -3.03 3.53
C LEU A 294 4.66 -3.89 4.65
N PRO A 295 5.22 -4.00 5.88
CA PRO A 295 4.57 -4.75 6.96
C PRO A 295 3.20 -4.19 7.37
N VAL A 296 3.01 -2.86 7.33
CA VAL A 296 1.72 -2.22 7.63
C VAL A 296 0.72 -2.51 6.52
N MET A 297 1.14 -2.37 5.25
CA MET A 297 0.29 -2.68 4.10
C MET A 297 -0.13 -4.15 4.07
N LEU A 298 0.78 -5.08 4.37
CA LEU A 298 0.46 -6.51 4.48
C LEU A 298 -0.51 -6.78 5.61
N TRP A 299 -0.30 -6.21 6.79
CA TRP A 299 -1.24 -6.36 7.91
C TRP A 299 -2.64 -5.82 7.55
N MET A 300 -2.75 -4.68 6.85
CA MET A 300 -4.04 -4.17 6.36
C MET A 300 -4.72 -5.14 5.38
N ILE A 301 -3.97 -5.73 4.45
CA ILE A 301 -4.50 -6.75 3.52
C ILE A 301 -4.90 -8.03 4.27
N VAL A 302 -4.18 -8.41 5.33
CA VAL A 302 -4.60 -9.50 6.23
C VAL A 302 -5.93 -9.17 6.90
N GLN A 303 -6.16 -7.93 7.36
CA GLN A 303 -7.47 -7.55 7.92
C GLN A 303 -8.60 -7.63 6.88
N ALA A 304 -8.35 -7.18 5.64
CA ALA A 304 -9.32 -7.31 4.55
C ALA A 304 -9.60 -8.78 4.19
N CYS A 305 -8.56 -9.62 4.17
CA CYS A 305 -8.62 -11.06 3.92
C CYS A 305 -9.46 -11.83 4.98
N GLN A 306 -9.47 -11.36 6.24
CA GLN A 306 -10.30 -11.94 7.29
C GLN A 306 -11.80 -11.61 7.08
N GLY A 307 -12.13 -10.58 6.30
CA GLY A 307 -13.49 -10.24 5.89
C GLY A 307 -13.93 -10.91 4.59
N ASP A 308 -13.07 -10.86 3.56
CA ASP A 308 -13.29 -11.50 2.27
C ASP A 308 -11.96 -12.04 1.69
N LEU A 309 -11.92 -13.34 1.44
CA LEU A 309 -10.75 -14.05 0.93
C LEU A 309 -10.40 -13.67 -0.52
N ALA A 310 -11.41 -13.41 -1.35
CA ALA A 310 -11.24 -12.99 -2.73
C ALA A 310 -10.69 -11.56 -2.79
N VAL A 311 -11.12 -10.66 -1.89
CA VAL A 311 -10.49 -9.34 -1.72
C VAL A 311 -9.03 -9.48 -1.29
N GLY A 312 -8.73 -10.37 -0.33
CA GLY A 312 -7.36 -10.66 0.10
C GLY A 312 -6.46 -11.09 -1.06
N LEU A 313 -6.90 -12.05 -1.89
CA LEU A 313 -6.14 -12.50 -3.05
C LEU A 313 -6.03 -11.42 -4.14
N TYR A 314 -7.10 -10.67 -4.40
CA TYR A 314 -7.09 -9.57 -5.37
C TYR A 314 -6.02 -8.54 -4.99
N LEU A 315 -6.00 -8.09 -3.72
CA LEU A 315 -5.02 -7.14 -3.22
C LEU A 315 -3.60 -7.72 -3.27
N TRP A 316 -3.43 -9.01 -2.98
CA TRP A 316 -2.14 -9.69 -3.14
C TRP A 316 -1.66 -9.65 -4.59
N ALA A 317 -2.49 -10.07 -5.55
CA ALA A 317 -2.11 -10.14 -6.96
C ALA A 317 -1.88 -8.77 -7.63
N HIS A 318 -2.65 -7.73 -7.24
CA HIS A 318 -2.57 -6.41 -7.87
C HIS A 318 -1.56 -5.46 -7.20
N HIS A 319 -1.18 -5.71 -5.93
CA HIS A 319 -0.31 -4.81 -5.18
C HIS A 319 0.94 -5.47 -4.62
N ILE A 320 0.83 -6.66 -4.04
CA ILE A 320 1.92 -7.30 -3.27
C ILE A 320 2.82 -8.14 -4.17
N LEU A 321 2.27 -9.01 -5.02
CA LEU A 321 3.04 -9.81 -5.98
C LEU A 321 3.90 -8.92 -6.92
N PRO A 322 3.41 -7.80 -7.49
CA PRO A 322 4.22 -6.91 -8.33
C PRO A 322 5.48 -6.33 -7.68
N ILE A 323 5.59 -6.34 -6.34
CA ILE A 323 6.82 -5.94 -5.63
C ILE A 323 8.00 -6.85 -6.02
N LEU A 324 7.72 -8.11 -6.37
CA LEU A 324 8.73 -9.07 -6.83
C LEU A 324 9.29 -8.76 -8.23
N GLY A 325 8.53 -8.05 -9.08
CA GLY A 325 9.00 -7.60 -10.39
C GLY A 325 9.86 -6.32 -10.35
N GLY A 326 10.00 -5.70 -9.19
CA GLY A 326 10.79 -4.48 -9.00
C GLY A 326 12.11 -4.71 -8.24
N LYS A 327 12.82 -3.60 -7.96
CA LYS A 327 14.08 -3.60 -7.18
C LYS A 327 13.98 -4.30 -5.81
N SER A 328 12.77 -4.48 -5.28
CA SER A 328 12.51 -5.13 -4.00
C SER A 328 12.32 -6.65 -4.09
N GLY A 329 12.23 -7.24 -5.28
CA GLY A 329 12.05 -8.69 -5.47
C GLY A 329 13.27 -9.53 -5.13
N SER A 330 14.45 -8.90 -5.10
CA SER A 330 15.71 -9.50 -4.62
C SER A 330 15.83 -9.52 -3.08
N ASN A 331 14.98 -8.79 -2.35
CA ASN A 331 15.00 -8.77 -0.88
C ASN A 331 14.34 -10.06 -0.34
N PRO A 332 15.10 -10.94 0.37
CA PRO A 332 14.55 -12.20 0.90
C PRO A 332 13.39 -11.99 1.88
N GLN A 333 13.42 -10.92 2.69
CA GLN A 333 12.36 -10.61 3.65
C GLN A 333 11.06 -10.21 2.93
N SER A 334 11.15 -9.38 1.88
CA SER A 334 9.98 -9.02 1.07
C SER A 334 9.41 -10.23 0.34
N ARG A 335 10.26 -11.12 -0.18
CA ARG A 335 9.83 -12.37 -0.83
C ARG A 335 9.14 -13.33 0.16
N ASP A 336 9.68 -13.48 1.35
CA ASP A 336 9.06 -14.27 2.43
C ASP A 336 7.71 -13.71 2.86
N LEU A 337 7.61 -12.39 3.05
CA LEU A 337 6.36 -11.72 3.41
C LEU A 337 5.27 -11.83 2.33
N VAL A 338 5.64 -11.75 1.05
CA VAL A 338 4.74 -11.98 -0.10
C VAL A 338 4.18 -13.41 -0.06
N LEU A 339 5.02 -14.40 0.25
CA LEU A 339 4.63 -15.80 0.39
C LEU A 339 3.74 -16.04 1.62
N GLN A 340 4.12 -15.55 2.80
CA GLN A 340 3.35 -15.72 4.04
C GLN A 340 1.88 -15.27 3.90
N LEU A 341 1.63 -14.18 3.17
CA LEU A 341 0.27 -13.68 2.94
C LEU A 341 -0.56 -14.64 2.07
N VAL A 342 -0.02 -15.10 0.94
CA VAL A 342 -0.76 -16.00 0.04
C VAL A 342 -0.87 -17.42 0.58
N GLU A 343 0.12 -17.91 1.32
CA GLU A 343 0.04 -19.17 2.06
C GLU A 343 -1.08 -19.13 3.09
N ARG A 344 -1.24 -18.01 3.84
CA ARG A 344 -2.39 -17.83 4.75
C ARG A 344 -3.73 -17.84 3.99
N ILE A 345 -3.81 -17.14 2.86
CA ILE A 345 -5.01 -17.11 2.01
C ILE A 345 -5.38 -18.53 1.55
N LEU A 346 -4.42 -19.29 1.04
CA LEU A 346 -4.65 -20.65 0.51
C LEU A 346 -4.89 -21.69 1.62
N SER A 347 -4.41 -21.44 2.84
CA SER A 347 -4.67 -22.29 4.02
C SER A 347 -6.07 -22.09 4.63
N ALA A 348 -6.84 -21.10 4.16
CA ALA A 348 -8.18 -20.86 4.70
C ALA A 348 -9.15 -22.02 4.35
N PRO A 349 -10.11 -22.36 5.23
CA PRO A 349 -11.10 -23.39 4.94
C PRO A 349 -11.85 -23.13 3.64
N LYS A 350 -11.88 -24.13 2.75
CA LYS A 350 -12.50 -24.05 1.40
C LYS A 350 -11.88 -22.99 0.46
N ALA A 351 -10.68 -22.46 0.75
CA ALA A 351 -10.04 -21.37 0.00
C ALA A 351 -10.12 -21.55 -1.52
N ARG A 352 -9.69 -22.71 -2.05
CA ARG A 352 -9.75 -23.02 -3.49
C ARG A 352 -11.14 -22.81 -4.10
N THR A 353 -12.20 -23.28 -3.43
CA THR A 353 -13.58 -23.15 -3.94
C THR A 353 -14.05 -21.70 -3.90
N VAL A 354 -13.73 -20.97 -2.83
CA VAL A 354 -14.07 -19.55 -2.67
C VAL A 354 -13.35 -18.68 -3.71
N LEU A 355 -12.07 -18.95 -3.97
CA LEU A 355 -11.23 -18.14 -4.86
C LEU A 355 -11.53 -18.38 -6.34
N ILE A 356 -11.78 -19.63 -6.76
CA ILE A 356 -12.13 -19.94 -8.16
C ILE A 356 -13.45 -19.29 -8.58
N ASN A 357 -14.41 -19.19 -7.65
CA ASN A 357 -15.71 -18.58 -7.88
C ASN A 357 -15.79 -17.11 -7.42
N GLY A 358 -14.70 -16.57 -6.87
CA GLY A 358 -14.66 -15.26 -6.25
C GLY A 358 -14.57 -14.14 -7.28
N ALA A 359 -15.32 -13.07 -7.06
CA ALA A 359 -15.28 -11.87 -7.89
C ALA A 359 -15.33 -10.62 -7.00
N VAL A 360 -14.45 -9.66 -7.28
CA VAL A 360 -14.26 -8.45 -6.47
C VAL A 360 -14.84 -7.22 -7.14
N ARG A 361 -14.62 -7.07 -8.46
CA ARG A 361 -15.27 -6.04 -9.28
C ARG A 361 -15.72 -6.63 -10.61
N LYS A 362 -16.81 -6.08 -11.15
CA LYS A 362 -17.36 -6.50 -12.44
C LYS A 362 -16.35 -6.27 -13.56
N GLY A 363 -15.85 -7.36 -14.15
CA GLY A 363 -14.90 -7.34 -15.26
C GLY A 363 -13.41 -7.38 -14.84
N GLU A 364 -13.10 -7.25 -13.55
CA GLU A 364 -11.75 -7.45 -13.03
C GLU A 364 -11.59 -8.89 -12.52
N ARG A 365 -10.42 -9.50 -12.76
CA ARG A 365 -10.08 -10.84 -12.24
C ARG A 365 -9.44 -10.72 -10.87
N LEU A 366 -9.57 -11.74 -10.02
CA LEU A 366 -8.75 -11.81 -8.80
C LEU A 366 -7.25 -11.87 -9.15
N MET A 367 -6.92 -12.57 -10.23
CA MET A 367 -5.55 -12.79 -10.68
C MET A 367 -5.45 -12.47 -12.19
N PRO A 368 -4.91 -11.30 -12.57
CA PRO A 368 -4.83 -10.86 -13.96
C PRO A 368 -3.66 -11.52 -14.73
N PRO A 369 -3.66 -11.52 -16.07
CA PRO A 369 -2.61 -12.16 -16.88
C PRO A 369 -1.17 -11.72 -16.53
N ALA A 370 -0.95 -10.43 -16.24
CA ALA A 370 0.36 -9.93 -15.81
C ALA A 370 0.80 -10.46 -14.42
N ALA A 371 -0.14 -10.81 -13.54
CA ALA A 371 0.16 -11.47 -12.27
C ALA A 371 0.45 -12.96 -12.47
N LEU A 372 -0.22 -13.62 -13.44
CA LEU A 372 0.09 -15.01 -13.82
C LEU A 372 1.47 -15.12 -14.43
N ASP A 373 1.83 -14.19 -15.30
CA ASP A 373 3.15 -14.09 -15.91
C ASP A 373 4.25 -13.88 -14.85
N LEU A 374 4.10 -12.90 -13.95
CA LEU A 374 5.05 -12.71 -12.87
C LEU A 374 5.12 -13.92 -11.92
N LEU A 375 3.98 -14.54 -11.60
CA LEU A 375 3.93 -15.76 -10.79
C LEU A 375 4.68 -16.92 -11.46
N LEU A 376 4.50 -17.11 -12.77
CA LEU A 376 5.17 -18.13 -13.56
C LEU A 376 6.70 -17.97 -13.47
N HIS A 377 7.23 -16.76 -13.71
CA HIS A 377 8.67 -16.50 -13.65
C HIS A 377 9.28 -16.65 -12.23
N VAL A 378 8.56 -16.29 -11.16
CA VAL A 378 9.07 -16.50 -9.78
C VAL A 378 8.97 -17.96 -9.31
N THR A 379 8.15 -18.77 -9.97
CA THR A 379 7.97 -20.21 -9.72
C THR A 379 9.00 -21.04 -10.47
N PHE A 380 9.26 -20.71 -11.75
CA PHE A 380 10.20 -21.44 -12.61
C PHE A 380 11.39 -20.57 -13.06
N PRO A 381 12.20 -20.03 -12.13
CA PRO A 381 13.40 -19.29 -12.49
C PRO A 381 14.48 -20.23 -13.05
N GLU A 382 15.52 -19.65 -13.65
CA GLU A 382 16.73 -20.39 -14.02
C GLU A 382 17.31 -21.15 -12.81
N SER A 383 17.89 -22.33 -13.04
CA SER A 383 18.41 -23.21 -11.98
C SER A 383 19.45 -22.54 -11.08
N SER A 384 20.23 -21.60 -11.62
CA SER A 384 21.21 -20.75 -10.94
C SER A 384 20.60 -19.78 -9.92
N VAL A 385 19.33 -19.39 -10.11
CA VAL A 385 18.61 -18.38 -9.32
C VAL A 385 17.60 -19.02 -8.34
N ARG A 386 17.47 -20.35 -8.35
CA ARG A 386 16.59 -21.08 -7.41
C ARG A 386 17.03 -20.87 -5.95
N VAL A 387 16.06 -20.61 -5.09
CA VAL A 387 16.23 -20.38 -3.65
C VAL A 387 15.15 -21.15 -2.88
N LYS A 388 15.27 -21.27 -1.55
CA LYS A 388 14.24 -21.92 -0.69
C LYS A 388 12.82 -21.34 -0.86
N ALA A 389 12.71 -20.07 -1.28
CA ALA A 389 11.42 -19.45 -1.57
C ALA A 389 10.79 -19.98 -2.88
N THR A 390 11.57 -20.54 -3.81
CA THR A 390 11.06 -21.11 -5.07
C THR A 390 10.19 -22.34 -4.80
N GLU A 391 10.60 -23.27 -3.94
CA GLU A 391 9.81 -24.44 -3.52
C GLU A 391 8.43 -24.04 -2.97
N ARG A 392 8.36 -22.91 -2.24
CA ARG A 392 7.10 -22.34 -1.73
C ARG A 392 6.23 -21.76 -2.84
N PHE A 393 6.82 -21.12 -3.86
CA PHE A 393 6.08 -20.73 -5.06
C PHE A 393 5.55 -21.93 -5.84
N GLU A 394 6.36 -22.98 -6.01
CA GLU A 394 5.97 -24.24 -6.68
C GLU A 394 4.78 -24.90 -5.96
N ALA A 395 4.74 -24.88 -4.63
CA ALA A 395 3.62 -25.42 -3.85
C ALA A 395 2.29 -24.65 -4.01
N ILE A 396 2.33 -23.32 -4.09
CA ILE A 396 1.11 -22.48 -4.24
C ILE A 396 0.67 -22.32 -5.70
N TYR A 397 1.59 -22.49 -6.66
CA TYR A 397 1.39 -22.22 -8.08
C TYR A 397 0.17 -22.92 -8.69
N PRO A 398 -0.09 -24.22 -8.48
CA PRO A 398 -1.22 -24.91 -9.13
C PRO A 398 -2.58 -24.29 -8.81
N THR A 399 -2.80 -23.92 -7.54
CA THR A 399 -4.06 -23.29 -7.09
C THR A 399 -4.20 -21.88 -7.64
N LEU A 400 -3.12 -21.09 -7.66
CA LEU A 400 -3.14 -19.73 -8.18
C LEU A 400 -3.28 -19.68 -9.70
N LYS A 401 -2.66 -20.63 -10.43
CA LYS A 401 -2.90 -20.85 -11.86
C LYS A 401 -4.39 -21.11 -12.09
N GLU A 402 -4.99 -22.04 -11.35
CA GLU A 402 -6.42 -22.34 -11.52
C GLU A 402 -7.32 -21.11 -11.31
N VAL A 403 -7.05 -20.28 -10.31
CA VAL A 403 -7.79 -19.01 -10.09
C VAL A 403 -7.59 -18.02 -11.24
N ALA A 404 -6.39 -17.95 -11.84
CA ALA A 404 -6.12 -17.10 -13.00
C ALA A 404 -6.89 -17.55 -14.26
N LEU A 405 -6.97 -18.87 -14.46
CA LEU A 405 -7.64 -19.52 -15.59
C LEU A 405 -9.16 -19.68 -15.41
N ALA A 406 -9.69 -19.43 -14.21
CA ALA A 406 -11.11 -19.53 -13.90
C ALA A 406 -11.99 -18.58 -14.73
N GLY A 407 -13.22 -18.99 -15.03
CA GLY A 407 -14.21 -18.17 -15.74
C GLY A 407 -15.02 -18.96 -16.75
N SER A 408 -16.14 -18.39 -17.21
CA SER A 408 -17.03 -19.06 -18.17
C SER A 408 -16.38 -19.18 -19.55
N PRO A 409 -16.19 -20.40 -20.10
CA PRO A 409 -15.65 -20.61 -21.44
C PRO A 409 -16.47 -19.87 -22.51
N GLY A 410 -15.80 -19.44 -23.59
CA GLY A 410 -16.42 -18.74 -24.72
C GLY A 410 -16.92 -17.30 -24.44
N SER A 411 -16.99 -16.85 -23.17
CA SER A 411 -17.42 -15.49 -22.83
C SER A 411 -16.48 -14.42 -23.38
N LYS A 412 -17.00 -13.21 -23.68
CA LYS A 412 -16.20 -12.11 -24.27
C LYS A 412 -14.96 -11.75 -23.44
N ALA A 413 -15.12 -11.68 -22.11
CA ALA A 413 -14.02 -11.41 -21.20
C ALA A 413 -12.99 -12.57 -21.16
N MET A 414 -13.45 -13.82 -21.24
CA MET A 414 -12.55 -14.98 -21.30
C MET A 414 -11.73 -14.96 -22.58
N LYS A 415 -12.34 -14.71 -23.75
CA LYS A 415 -11.63 -14.63 -25.04
C LYS A 415 -10.46 -13.64 -25.03
N GLN A 416 -10.71 -12.42 -24.54
CA GLN A 416 -9.68 -11.38 -24.42
C GLN A 416 -8.55 -11.79 -23.47
N VAL A 417 -8.90 -12.39 -22.33
CA VAL A 417 -7.91 -12.84 -21.34
C VAL A 417 -7.07 -13.99 -21.88
N THR A 418 -7.69 -14.96 -22.56
CA THR A 418 -6.98 -16.08 -23.20
C THR A 418 -5.96 -15.58 -24.23
N GLN A 419 -6.31 -14.56 -25.03
CA GLN A 419 -5.37 -13.92 -25.97
C GLN A 419 -4.20 -13.21 -25.25
N GLN A 420 -4.45 -12.56 -24.12
CA GLN A 420 -3.40 -11.93 -23.31
C GLN A 420 -2.48 -12.98 -22.66
N ILE A 421 -3.03 -14.04 -22.09
CA ILE A 421 -2.26 -15.16 -21.52
C ILE A 421 -1.43 -15.84 -22.60
N GLN A 422 -1.97 -16.04 -23.82
CA GLN A 422 -1.22 -16.60 -24.93
C GLN A 422 0.03 -15.76 -25.28
N THR A 423 -0.07 -14.43 -25.36
CA THR A 423 1.09 -13.57 -25.66
C THR A 423 2.20 -13.76 -24.62
N LEU A 424 1.83 -13.79 -23.35
CA LEU A 424 2.77 -13.92 -22.23
C LEU A 424 3.39 -15.33 -22.20
N ALA A 425 2.56 -16.37 -22.38
CA ALA A 425 2.99 -17.77 -22.42
C ALA A 425 3.90 -18.09 -23.62
N VAL A 426 3.63 -17.54 -24.81
CA VAL A 426 4.52 -17.72 -25.98
C VAL A 426 5.87 -17.05 -25.75
N LYS A 427 5.89 -15.85 -25.15
CA LYS A 427 7.13 -15.18 -24.79
C LYS A 427 7.93 -16.00 -23.77
N ALA A 428 7.31 -16.36 -22.63
CA ALA A 428 7.96 -17.16 -21.58
C ALA A 428 8.45 -18.52 -22.09
N ALA A 429 7.75 -19.13 -23.07
CA ALA A 429 8.20 -20.36 -23.72
C ALA A 429 9.51 -20.19 -24.51
N GLY A 430 9.77 -19.00 -25.05
CA GLY A 430 10.99 -18.65 -25.80
C GLY A 430 12.16 -18.15 -24.95
N GLU A 431 12.06 -18.10 -23.61
CA GLU A 431 13.15 -17.59 -22.75
C GLU A 431 14.27 -18.62 -22.47
N GLY A 432 14.19 -19.82 -23.05
CA GLY A 432 15.26 -20.85 -22.99
C GLY A 432 15.40 -21.59 -21.64
N ILE A 433 14.60 -21.23 -20.62
CA ILE A 433 14.61 -21.87 -19.30
C ILE A 433 13.74 -23.14 -19.34
N PRO A 434 14.27 -24.38 -19.21
CA PRO A 434 13.53 -25.60 -19.56
C PRO A 434 12.20 -25.81 -18.80
N GLU A 435 12.20 -25.58 -17.49
CA GLU A 435 11.03 -25.77 -16.64
C GLU A 435 9.94 -24.71 -16.92
N LEU A 436 10.37 -23.45 -17.10
CA LEU A 436 9.52 -22.33 -17.51
C LEU A 436 8.90 -22.61 -18.87
N SER A 437 9.72 -22.97 -19.86
CA SER A 437 9.27 -23.25 -21.22
C SER A 437 8.27 -24.40 -21.27
N ARG A 438 8.43 -25.44 -20.46
CA ARG A 438 7.48 -26.57 -20.37
C ARG A 438 6.11 -26.12 -19.85
N GLU A 439 6.07 -25.36 -18.75
CA GLU A 439 4.80 -24.88 -18.17
C GLU A 439 4.14 -23.80 -19.05
N ALA A 440 4.94 -22.87 -19.59
CA ALA A 440 4.48 -21.84 -20.51
C ALA A 440 3.88 -22.45 -21.80
N THR A 441 4.49 -23.49 -22.35
CA THR A 441 3.93 -24.25 -23.47
C THR A 441 2.59 -24.90 -23.10
N GLY A 442 2.45 -25.39 -21.86
CA GLY A 442 1.17 -25.89 -21.33
C GLY A 442 0.07 -24.82 -21.28
N LEU A 443 0.39 -23.62 -20.76
CA LEU A 443 -0.51 -22.46 -20.75
C LEU A 443 -0.89 -22.01 -22.17
N PHE A 444 0.05 -22.02 -23.10
CA PHE A 444 -0.19 -21.70 -24.51
C PHE A 444 -1.14 -22.71 -25.16
N LEU A 445 -0.90 -24.03 -25.03
CA LEU A 445 -1.82 -25.04 -25.56
C LEU A 445 -3.21 -24.96 -24.92
N TRP A 446 -3.29 -24.68 -23.61
CA TRP A 446 -4.57 -24.39 -22.95
C TRP A 446 -5.29 -23.21 -23.62
N CYS A 447 -4.59 -22.13 -24.00
CA CYS A 447 -5.22 -20.99 -24.68
C CYS A 447 -5.91 -21.40 -25.99
N LEU A 448 -5.28 -22.28 -26.79
CA LEU A 448 -5.86 -22.82 -28.02
C LEU A 448 -7.14 -23.63 -27.76
N THR A 449 -7.20 -24.39 -26.66
CA THR A 449 -8.42 -25.12 -26.25
C THR A 449 -9.57 -24.21 -25.82
N GLN A 450 -9.30 -22.97 -25.38
CA GLN A 450 -10.31 -22.05 -24.85
C GLN A 450 -10.86 -21.05 -25.87
N ASN A 451 -10.08 -20.66 -26.88
CA ASN A 451 -10.49 -19.63 -27.84
C ASN A 451 -9.94 -19.89 -29.26
N PRO A 452 -10.80 -20.09 -30.28
CA PRO A 452 -10.35 -20.28 -31.65
C PRO A 452 -9.56 -19.09 -32.23
N ASP A 453 -9.79 -17.87 -31.73
CA ASP A 453 -9.03 -16.69 -32.19
C ASP A 453 -7.55 -16.73 -31.75
N CYS A 454 -7.18 -17.59 -30.80
CA CYS A 454 -5.78 -17.85 -30.45
C CYS A 454 -5.00 -18.57 -31.56
N TYR A 455 -5.64 -19.32 -32.46
CA TYR A 455 -4.99 -19.85 -33.66
C TYR A 455 -4.60 -18.74 -34.64
N LYS A 456 -5.46 -17.74 -34.84
CA LYS A 456 -5.16 -16.56 -35.68
C LYS A 456 -4.07 -15.69 -35.06
N GLN A 457 -3.98 -15.65 -33.74
CA GLN A 457 -2.91 -14.96 -33.04
C GLN A 457 -1.57 -15.72 -33.14
N TRP A 458 -1.59 -17.05 -32.98
CA TRP A 458 -0.42 -17.90 -33.22
C TRP A 458 0.10 -17.73 -34.65
N ASP A 459 -0.81 -17.72 -35.63
CA ASP A 459 -0.48 -17.54 -37.04
C ASP A 459 0.33 -16.26 -37.33
N LYS A 460 -0.02 -15.16 -36.66
CA LYS A 460 0.65 -13.86 -36.81
C LYS A 460 2.04 -13.84 -36.18
N ILE A 461 2.22 -14.48 -35.02
CA ILE A 461 3.47 -14.43 -34.23
C ILE A 461 4.41 -15.61 -34.48
N TYR A 462 3.99 -16.59 -35.29
CA TYR A 462 4.73 -17.83 -35.54
C TYR A 462 6.17 -17.61 -35.99
N MET A 463 6.38 -16.72 -36.97
CA MET A 463 7.71 -16.45 -37.53
C MET A 463 8.68 -15.84 -36.52
N ASP A 464 8.17 -15.05 -35.57
CA ASP A 464 8.98 -14.41 -34.53
C ASP A 464 9.22 -15.35 -33.32
N ASN A 465 8.52 -16.50 -33.26
CA ASN A 465 8.47 -17.39 -32.08
C ASN A 465 8.59 -18.86 -32.50
N ILE A 466 9.54 -19.18 -33.39
CA ILE A 466 9.73 -20.53 -33.96
C ILE A 466 10.01 -21.57 -32.87
N GLU A 467 10.86 -21.28 -31.89
CA GLU A 467 11.22 -22.23 -30.83
C GLU A 467 10.03 -22.59 -29.94
N ALA A 468 9.31 -21.58 -29.44
CA ALA A 468 8.09 -21.75 -28.67
C ALA A 468 6.99 -22.48 -29.48
N SER A 469 6.87 -22.16 -30.78
CA SER A 469 5.94 -22.85 -31.68
C SER A 469 6.33 -24.30 -31.91
N ALA A 470 7.62 -24.62 -32.04
CA ALA A 470 8.11 -25.99 -32.19
C ALA A 470 7.91 -26.81 -30.90
N ALA A 471 8.09 -26.21 -29.73
CA ALA A 471 7.76 -26.85 -28.44
C ALA A 471 6.26 -27.15 -28.32
N ALA A 472 5.40 -26.18 -28.68
CA ALA A 472 3.95 -26.36 -28.70
C ALA A 472 3.49 -27.45 -29.68
N LEU A 473 4.07 -27.49 -30.89
CA LEU A 473 3.76 -28.52 -31.89
C LEU A 473 4.20 -29.92 -31.45
N ARG A 474 5.39 -30.05 -30.83
CA ARG A 474 5.85 -31.33 -30.25
C ARG A 474 4.90 -31.83 -29.16
N LYS A 475 4.61 -30.99 -28.17
CA LYS A 475 3.69 -31.33 -27.07
C LYS A 475 2.26 -31.62 -27.58
N LEU A 476 1.78 -30.90 -28.59
CA LEU A 476 0.49 -31.17 -29.23
C LEU A 476 0.44 -32.54 -29.94
N ALA A 477 1.55 -32.98 -30.54
CA ALA A 477 1.66 -34.30 -31.16
C ALA A 477 1.75 -35.42 -30.11
N GLU A 478 2.51 -35.21 -29.03
CA GLU A 478 2.64 -36.15 -27.90
C GLU A 478 1.30 -36.36 -27.17
N GLU A 479 0.59 -35.26 -26.85
CA GLU A 479 -0.65 -35.26 -26.07
C GLU A 479 -1.92 -35.25 -26.94
N TRP A 480 -1.79 -35.58 -28.23
CA TRP A 480 -2.85 -35.41 -29.24
C TRP A 480 -4.19 -36.04 -28.84
N LYS A 481 -4.18 -37.24 -28.25
CA LYS A 481 -5.40 -37.96 -27.83
C LYS A 481 -6.22 -37.19 -26.79
N GLU A 482 -5.57 -36.46 -25.89
CA GLU A 482 -6.25 -35.70 -24.84
C GLU A 482 -6.59 -34.28 -25.29
N LEU A 483 -5.71 -33.66 -26.07
CA LEU A 483 -5.87 -32.28 -26.51
C LEU A 483 -6.90 -32.16 -27.64
N SER A 484 -6.96 -33.11 -28.58
CA SER A 484 -7.93 -33.11 -29.70
C SER A 484 -9.38 -33.06 -29.21
N ALA A 485 -9.72 -33.85 -28.19
CA ALA A 485 -11.05 -33.85 -27.56
C ALA A 485 -11.40 -32.55 -26.82
N LYS A 486 -10.39 -31.73 -26.48
CA LYS A 486 -10.54 -30.46 -25.77
C LYS A 486 -10.42 -29.25 -26.71
N GLN A 487 -10.17 -29.42 -28.01
CA GLN A 487 -9.92 -28.28 -28.89
C GLN A 487 -11.16 -27.41 -29.11
N SER A 488 -10.93 -26.09 -29.19
CA SER A 488 -11.99 -25.12 -29.49
C SER A 488 -12.43 -25.15 -30.96
N SER A 489 -11.54 -25.56 -31.87
CA SER A 489 -11.84 -25.88 -33.27
C SER A 489 -10.69 -26.70 -33.87
N LEU A 490 -11.02 -27.82 -34.52
CA LEU A 490 -10.05 -28.65 -35.24
C LEU A 490 -9.74 -28.06 -36.63
N GLU A 491 -10.69 -27.36 -37.23
CA GLU A 491 -10.55 -26.61 -38.49
C GLU A 491 -9.50 -25.50 -38.33
N ALA A 492 -9.61 -24.67 -37.29
CA ALA A 492 -8.68 -23.58 -37.02
C ALA A 492 -7.24 -24.09 -36.83
N LEU A 493 -7.07 -25.22 -36.13
CA LEU A 493 -5.76 -25.89 -36.03
C LEU A 493 -5.25 -26.33 -37.41
N ARG A 494 -6.09 -26.97 -38.22
CA ARG A 494 -5.71 -27.44 -39.57
C ARG A 494 -5.30 -26.29 -40.48
N GLU A 495 -6.00 -25.16 -40.40
CA GLU A 495 -5.67 -23.92 -41.13
C GLU A 495 -4.33 -23.33 -40.68
N SER A 496 -4.09 -23.20 -39.36
CA SER A 496 -2.80 -22.75 -38.83
C SER A 496 -1.64 -23.65 -39.27
N LEU A 497 -1.79 -24.97 -39.16
CA LEU A 497 -0.76 -25.94 -39.60
C LEU A 497 -0.45 -25.81 -41.10
N LYS A 498 -1.47 -25.56 -41.92
CA LYS A 498 -1.28 -25.30 -43.36
C LYS A 498 -0.50 -24.00 -43.59
N SER A 499 -0.86 -22.91 -42.92
CA SER A 499 -0.16 -21.62 -43.07
C SER A 499 1.28 -21.67 -42.56
N PHE A 500 1.57 -22.38 -41.46
CA PHE A 500 2.95 -22.61 -40.99
C PHE A 500 3.79 -23.30 -42.06
N ARG A 501 3.26 -24.36 -42.70
CA ARG A 501 3.96 -25.06 -43.77
C ARG A 501 4.26 -24.15 -44.96
N GLU A 502 3.30 -23.30 -45.35
CA GLU A 502 3.47 -22.33 -46.44
C GLU A 502 4.56 -21.29 -46.10
N LYS A 503 4.53 -20.73 -44.87
CA LYS A 503 5.53 -19.75 -44.38
C LYS A 503 6.95 -20.33 -44.36
N VAL A 504 7.13 -21.53 -43.79
CA VAL A 504 8.44 -22.20 -43.76
C VAL A 504 8.94 -22.53 -45.17
N SER A 505 8.06 -23.01 -46.05
CA SER A 505 8.41 -23.29 -47.45
C SER A 505 8.87 -22.02 -48.19
N GLY A 506 8.27 -20.87 -47.89
CA GLY A 506 8.70 -19.57 -48.41
C GLY A 506 10.13 -19.20 -48.01
N LEU A 507 10.52 -19.40 -46.74
CA LEU A 507 11.89 -19.10 -46.30
C LEU A 507 12.93 -19.99 -47.00
N CYS A 508 12.65 -21.29 -47.17
CA CYS A 508 13.56 -22.18 -47.89
C CYS A 508 13.79 -21.76 -49.36
N ILE A 509 12.82 -21.09 -49.99
CA ILE A 509 12.97 -20.55 -51.35
C ILE A 509 13.86 -19.30 -51.33
N PHE A 510 13.66 -18.38 -50.37
CA PHE A 510 14.45 -17.15 -50.24
C PHE A 510 15.88 -17.37 -49.71
N SER A 511 16.19 -18.49 -49.05
CA SER A 511 17.55 -18.84 -48.63
C SER A 511 18.36 -19.64 -49.66
N CYS A 512 17.77 -19.92 -50.84
CA CYS A 512 18.43 -20.60 -51.96
C CYS A 512 18.62 -19.70 -53.20
N THR A 513 18.44 -18.39 -53.04
CA THR A 513 18.74 -17.33 -54.02
C THR A 513 19.73 -16.34 -53.44
#